data_AF-A0A923CD58-F1
#
_entry.id   AF-A0A923CD58-F1
#
_cell.length_a   1.000
_cell.length_b   1.000
_cell.length_c   1.000
_cell.angle_alpha   90.00
_cell.angle_beta   90.00
_cell.angle_gamma   90.00
#
_symmetry.space_group_name_H-M   'P 1'
#
loop_
_entity.id
_entity.type
_entity.pdbx_description
1 polymer ?
#
loop_
_entity_poly.entity_id
_entity_poly.type
_entity_poly.pdbx_seq_one_letter_code
_entity_poly.pdbx_strand_id
1 'polypeptide(L)'
;MGYFPNWTLKTSGAVMPDERMPVGQTVIAGFQHVVAMFGATALAPILMGFDPNVAIFFSGVATLLFFIVTRGQLPSYLGSSFAFIGVVIAATGYAGSGPNPNIGVALGGIIACGALYAAIGLLVQAVGTAWIEKLLPPVVTGAVVAAIGLNLTSVAMNMISASAYTK
;
A
#
# COMPACT_ATOMS: atom_id res chain seq x y z
N MET A 1 -2.55 -27.62 -16.04
CA MET A 1 -2.67 -26.15 -15.95
C MET A 1 -2.00 -25.72 -14.65
N GLY A 2 -0.91 -24.95 -14.72
CA GLY A 2 -0.16 -24.53 -13.53
C GLY A 2 -0.97 -23.56 -12.67
N TYR A 3 -0.68 -23.52 -11.37
CA TYR A 3 -1.26 -22.55 -10.43
C TYR A 3 -0.91 -21.09 -10.80
N PHE A 4 0.21 -20.90 -11.50
CA PHE A 4 0.66 -19.63 -12.05
C PHE A 4 0.46 -19.55 -13.57
N PRO A 5 0.23 -18.35 -14.13
CA PRO A 5 0.20 -18.14 -15.57
C PRO A 5 1.57 -18.43 -16.20
N ASN A 6 1.57 -18.89 -17.45
CA ASN A 6 2.79 -19.07 -18.22
C ASN A 6 3.23 -17.70 -18.77
N TRP A 7 4.22 -17.08 -18.12
CA TRP A 7 4.76 -15.80 -18.59
C TRP A 7 5.63 -15.95 -19.84
N THR A 8 5.23 -15.30 -20.93
CA THR A 8 5.98 -15.31 -22.19
C THR A 8 7.18 -14.37 -22.11
N LEU A 9 8.35 -14.79 -22.59
CA LEU A 9 9.55 -13.95 -22.54
C LEU A 9 9.47 -12.88 -23.64
N LYS A 10 9.61 -11.61 -23.25
CA LYS A 10 9.64 -10.48 -24.17
C LYS A 10 10.88 -9.62 -23.95
N THR A 11 11.60 -9.33 -25.03
CA THR A 11 12.89 -8.64 -25.02
C THR A 11 12.80 -7.19 -25.52
N SER A 12 11.67 -6.76 -26.09
CA SER A 12 11.47 -5.40 -26.61
C SER A 12 10.02 -4.94 -26.48
N GLY A 13 9.83 -3.62 -26.30
CA GLY A 13 8.52 -2.99 -26.18
C GLY A 13 7.96 -2.98 -24.74
N ALA A 14 6.68 -2.60 -24.61
CA ALA A 14 5.97 -2.62 -23.34
C ALA A 14 5.68 -4.07 -22.90
N VAL A 15 5.90 -4.35 -21.62
CA VAL A 15 5.73 -5.68 -21.02
C VAL A 15 4.39 -5.71 -20.29
N MET A 16 3.52 -6.62 -20.71
CA MET A 16 2.18 -6.83 -20.13
C MET A 16 2.24 -7.78 -18.92
N PRO A 17 1.19 -7.84 -18.08
CA PRO A 17 1.18 -8.69 -16.88
C PRO A 17 1.34 -10.20 -17.14
N ASP A 18 1.01 -10.67 -18.34
CA ASP A 18 1.17 -12.04 -18.83
C ASP A 18 2.55 -12.30 -19.48
N GLU A 19 3.40 -11.27 -19.57
CA GLU A 19 4.73 -11.33 -20.16
C GLU A 19 5.80 -11.17 -19.06
N ARG A 20 7.03 -11.63 -19.32
CA ARG A 20 8.18 -11.42 -18.45
C ARG A 20 9.37 -10.84 -19.21
N MET A 21 10.11 -9.99 -18.52
CA MET A 21 11.40 -9.48 -18.98
C MET A 21 12.51 -10.54 -18.84
N PRO A 22 13.65 -10.36 -19.54
CA PRO A 22 14.89 -11.04 -19.20
C PRO A 22 15.23 -10.89 -17.71
N VAL A 23 15.86 -11.92 -17.14
CA VAL A 23 16.14 -12.00 -15.69
C VAL A 23 16.92 -10.79 -15.20
N GLY A 24 17.94 -10.35 -15.93
CA GLY A 24 18.73 -9.16 -15.56
C GLY A 24 17.91 -7.87 -15.51
N GLN A 25 17.06 -7.63 -16.50
CA GLN A 25 16.17 -6.46 -16.53
C GLN A 25 15.11 -6.54 -15.42
N THR A 26 14.60 -7.74 -15.14
CA THR A 26 13.63 -7.99 -14.06
C THR A 26 14.22 -7.64 -12.69
N VAL A 27 15.46 -8.05 -12.42
CA VAL A 27 16.15 -7.74 -11.16
C VAL A 27 16.33 -6.23 -11.00
N ILE A 28 16.79 -5.54 -12.05
CA ILE A 28 16.98 -4.07 -12.02
C ILE A 28 15.64 -3.35 -11.81
N ALA A 29 14.59 -3.75 -12.53
CA ALA A 29 13.25 -3.20 -12.35
C ALA A 29 12.70 -3.46 -10.93
N GLY A 30 13.00 -4.62 -10.35
CA GLY A 30 12.67 -4.93 -8.97
C GLY A 30 13.35 -3.97 -7.98
N PHE A 31 14.65 -3.70 -8.16
CA PHE A 31 15.36 -2.70 -7.35
C PHE A 31 14.76 -1.31 -7.50
N GLN A 32 14.44 -0.88 -8.73
CA GLN A 32 13.76 0.39 -8.98
C GLN A 32 12.41 0.45 -8.25
N HIS A 33 11.65 -0.63 -8.27
CA HIS A 33 10.36 -0.70 -7.59
C HIS A 33 10.50 -0.60 -6.06
N VAL A 34 11.49 -1.28 -5.48
CA VAL A 34 11.79 -1.18 -4.04
C VAL A 34 12.13 0.26 -3.67
N VAL A 35 13.03 0.92 -4.41
CA VAL A 35 13.41 2.32 -4.16
C VAL A 35 12.22 3.26 -4.30
N ALA A 36 11.37 3.05 -5.31
CA ALA A 36 10.18 3.86 -5.54
C ALA A 36 9.15 3.74 -4.40
N MET A 37 8.93 2.53 -3.86
CA MET A 37 7.93 2.27 -2.83
C MET A 37 8.43 2.52 -1.41
N PHE A 38 9.75 2.53 -1.20
CA PHE A 38 10.38 2.66 0.12
C PHE A 38 9.96 3.94 0.84
N GLY A 39 9.98 5.08 0.14
CA GLY A 39 9.70 6.39 0.76
C GLY A 39 8.33 6.43 1.43
N ALA A 40 7.28 5.98 0.74
CA ALA A 40 5.93 5.96 1.30
C ALA A 40 5.76 4.89 2.40
N THR A 41 6.36 3.71 2.19
CA THR A 41 6.22 2.57 3.09
C THR A 41 6.90 2.79 4.44
N ALA A 42 8.05 3.49 4.45
CA ALA A 42 8.77 3.88 5.65
C ALA A 42 8.16 5.11 6.33
N LEU A 43 7.62 6.06 5.57
CA LEU A 43 7.11 7.31 6.11
C LEU A 43 5.85 7.14 6.95
N ALA A 44 4.86 6.42 6.43
CA ALA A 44 3.58 6.25 7.12
C ALA A 44 3.71 5.68 8.55
N PRO A 45 4.50 4.60 8.81
CA PRO A 45 4.67 4.08 10.16
C PRO A 45 5.39 5.07 11.09
N ILE A 46 6.37 5.84 10.60
CA ILE A 46 7.05 6.88 11.38
C ILE A 46 6.04 7.92 11.89
N LEU A 47 5.10 8.34 11.02
CA LEU A 47 4.06 9.32 11.39
C LEU A 47 3.03 8.76 12.36
N MET A 48 2.78 7.46 12.31
CA MET A 48 1.86 6.76 13.22
C MET A 48 2.52 6.32 14.54
N GLY A 49 3.85 6.45 14.64
CA GLY A 49 4.64 6.01 15.80
C GLY A 49 4.95 4.51 15.83
N PHE A 50 4.87 3.82 14.68
CA PHE A 50 5.25 2.41 14.50
C PHE A 50 6.72 2.28 14.09
N ASP A 51 7.31 1.10 14.29
CA ASP A 51 8.65 0.77 13.80
C ASP A 51 8.63 0.61 12.25
N PRO A 52 9.37 1.46 11.50
CA PRO A 52 9.40 1.38 10.04
C PRO A 52 10.01 0.07 9.53
N ASN A 53 10.94 -0.55 10.26
CA ASN A 53 11.57 -1.79 9.84
C ASN A 53 10.56 -2.94 9.82
N VAL A 54 9.70 -2.99 10.84
CA VAL A 54 8.61 -3.98 10.93
C VAL A 54 7.60 -3.75 9.81
N ALA A 55 7.23 -2.50 9.55
CA ALA A 55 6.30 -2.16 8.47
C ALA A 55 6.85 -2.55 7.08
N ILE A 56 8.11 -2.25 6.79
CA ILE A 56 8.77 -2.62 5.53
C ILE A 56 8.85 -4.14 5.38
N PHE A 57 9.23 -4.85 6.44
CA PHE A 57 9.33 -6.31 6.44
C PHE A 57 7.96 -6.95 6.13
N PHE A 58 6.92 -6.57 6.87
CA PHE A 58 5.57 -7.12 6.67
C PHE A 58 4.93 -6.66 5.36
N SER A 59 5.27 -5.48 4.84
CA SER A 59 4.85 -5.03 3.50
C SER A 59 5.41 -5.95 2.40
N GLY A 60 6.68 -6.36 2.50
CA GLY A 60 7.28 -7.35 1.61
C GLY A 60 6.59 -8.72 1.70
N VAL A 61 6.39 -9.22 2.93
CA VAL A 61 5.68 -10.49 3.17
C VAL A 61 4.25 -10.45 2.63
N ALA A 62 3.52 -9.36 2.88
CA ALA A 62 2.15 -9.17 2.40
C ALA A 62 2.09 -9.13 0.88
N THR A 63 3.05 -8.45 0.23
CA THR A 63 3.14 -8.41 -1.25
C THR A 63 3.36 -9.80 -1.84
N LEU A 64 4.23 -10.62 -1.25
CA LEU A 64 4.43 -12.00 -1.67
C LEU A 64 3.18 -12.86 -1.45
N LEU A 65 2.52 -12.71 -0.30
CA LEU A 65 1.28 -13.42 0.00
C LEU A 65 0.17 -13.04 -0.98
N PHE A 66 0.01 -11.75 -1.28
CA PHE A 66 -0.94 -11.27 -2.28
C PHE A 66 -0.66 -11.84 -3.66
N PHE A 67 0.61 -11.87 -4.08
CA PHE A 67 1.00 -12.45 -5.36
C PHE A 67 0.63 -13.94 -5.44
N ILE A 68 0.83 -14.70 -4.35
CA ILE A 68 0.46 -16.13 -4.29
C ILE A 68 -1.07 -16.31 -4.30
N VAL A 69 -1.81 -15.52 -3.53
CA VAL A 69 -3.28 -15.61 -3.43
C VAL A 69 -3.97 -15.22 -4.74
N THR A 70 -3.45 -14.20 -5.42
CA THR A 70 -3.95 -13.75 -6.74
C THR A 70 -3.43 -14.56 -7.92
N ARG A 71 -2.71 -15.67 -7.65
CA ARG A 71 -2.13 -16.56 -8.67
C ARG A 71 -1.19 -15.84 -9.63
N GLY A 72 -0.53 -14.77 -9.20
CA GLY A 72 0.38 -13.97 -10.01
C GLY A 72 -0.28 -13.24 -11.19
N GLN A 73 -1.61 -13.07 -11.17
CA GLN A 73 -2.35 -12.36 -12.22
C GLN A 73 -2.39 -10.84 -12.01
N LEU A 74 -2.21 -10.38 -10.76
CA LEU A 74 -2.30 -8.98 -10.38
C LEU A 74 -0.93 -8.43 -9.98
N PRO A 75 -0.33 -7.51 -10.76
CA PRO A 75 0.92 -6.86 -10.40
C PRO A 75 0.65 -5.72 -9.41
N SER A 76 0.59 -6.03 -8.11
CA SER A 76 0.37 -5.03 -7.06
C SER A 76 1.39 -5.15 -5.92
N TYR A 77 1.81 -4.00 -5.40
CA TYR A 77 2.63 -3.88 -4.20
C TYR A 77 1.76 -3.41 -3.02
N LEU A 78 1.96 -4.00 -1.84
CA LEU A 78 1.21 -3.66 -0.63
C LEU A 78 2.06 -2.80 0.29
N GLY A 79 1.94 -1.48 0.15
CA GLY A 79 2.62 -0.49 1.00
C GLY A 79 1.78 -0.05 2.20
N SER A 80 2.38 0.81 3.03
CA SER A 80 1.70 1.42 4.17
C SER A 80 0.61 2.41 3.72
N SER A 81 -0.61 2.27 4.22
CA SER A 81 -1.74 3.10 3.80
C SER A 81 -1.81 4.41 4.58
N PHE A 82 -1.64 5.52 3.87
CA PHE A 82 -1.70 6.86 4.44
C PHE A 82 -3.10 7.28 4.94
N ALA A 83 -4.17 6.65 4.44
CA ALA A 83 -5.52 6.89 4.92
C ALA A 83 -5.69 6.56 6.42
N PHE A 84 -4.83 5.69 6.95
CA PHE A 84 -4.86 5.32 8.37
C PHE A 84 -4.17 6.33 9.28
N ILE A 85 -3.36 7.27 8.77
CA ILE A 85 -2.66 8.25 9.62
C ILE A 85 -3.64 9.05 10.47
N GLY A 86 -4.64 9.67 9.84
CA GLY A 86 -5.62 10.49 10.54
C GLY A 86 -6.46 9.68 11.54
N VAL A 87 -6.84 8.45 11.17
CA VAL A 87 -7.62 7.55 12.02
C VAL A 87 -6.81 7.10 13.23
N VAL A 88 -5.54 6.72 13.04
CA VAL A 88 -4.65 6.30 14.13
C VAL A 88 -4.39 7.46 15.07
N ILE A 89 -4.05 8.65 14.56
CA ILE A 89 -3.84 9.85 15.38
C ILE A 89 -5.08 10.16 16.22
N ALA A 90 -6.27 10.13 15.61
CA ALA A 90 -7.53 10.39 16.30
C ALA A 90 -7.86 9.31 17.35
N ALA A 91 -7.63 8.03 17.03
CA ALA A 91 -7.94 6.90 17.91
C ALA A 91 -6.97 6.78 19.09
N THR A 92 -5.69 7.13 18.93
CA THR A 92 -4.68 7.01 19.97
C THR A 92 -4.44 8.30 20.75
N GLY A 93 -5.01 9.44 20.30
CA GLY A 93 -4.74 10.76 20.85
C GLY A 93 -3.27 11.19 20.67
N TYR A 94 -2.64 10.72 19.60
CA TYR A 94 -1.19 10.88 19.42
C TYR A 94 -0.85 12.31 18.99
N ALA A 95 -0.07 13.02 19.82
CA ALA A 95 0.27 14.42 19.62
C ALA A 95 1.45 14.67 18.65
N GLY A 96 1.92 13.64 17.94
CA GLY A 96 2.94 13.82 16.89
C GLY A 96 4.39 13.87 17.37
N SER A 97 4.71 13.56 18.64
CA SER A 97 6.10 13.42 19.09
C SER A 97 6.34 12.16 19.94
N GLY A 98 7.16 11.24 19.44
CA GLY A 98 7.66 10.07 20.16
C GLY A 98 6.90 8.75 19.91
N PRO A 99 7.28 7.65 20.58
CA PRO A 99 6.55 6.38 20.47
C PRO A 99 5.10 6.54 20.94
N ASN A 100 4.14 6.04 20.17
CA ASN A 100 2.72 6.17 20.49
C ASN A 100 2.38 5.33 21.74
N PRO A 101 1.92 5.94 22.86
CA PRO A 101 1.66 5.21 24.10
C PRO A 101 0.46 4.25 23.99
N ASN A 102 -0.42 4.43 23.00
CA ASN A 102 -1.61 3.60 22.77
C ASN A 102 -1.52 2.74 21.50
N ILE A 103 -0.31 2.25 21.19
CA ILE A 103 -0.06 1.47 19.97
C ILE A 103 -0.95 0.21 19.86
N GLY A 104 -1.29 -0.41 21.00
CA GLY A 104 -2.16 -1.58 21.05
C GLY A 104 -3.58 -1.30 20.55
N VAL A 105 -4.12 -0.11 20.84
CA VAL A 105 -5.46 0.29 20.35
C VAL A 105 -5.42 0.53 18.84
N ALA A 106 -4.37 1.17 18.33
CA ALA A 106 -4.17 1.34 16.90
C ALA A 106 -4.05 -0.01 16.16
N LEU A 107 -3.25 -0.93 16.68
CA LEU A 107 -3.07 -2.26 16.11
C LEU A 107 -4.39 -3.07 16.14
N GLY A 108 -5.13 -3.02 17.24
CA GLY A 108 -6.46 -3.64 17.34
C GLY A 108 -7.44 -3.08 16.30
N GLY A 109 -7.44 -1.75 16.10
CA GLY A 109 -8.22 -1.10 15.05
C GLY A 109 -7.82 -1.53 13.65
N ILE A 110 -6.52 -1.62 13.36
CA ILE A 110 -6.00 -2.08 12.06
C ILE A 110 -6.41 -3.53 11.79
N ILE A 111 -6.33 -4.41 12.79
CA ILE A 111 -6.77 -5.81 12.65
C ILE A 111 -8.28 -5.87 12.38
N ALA A 112 -9.09 -5.08 13.09
CA ALA A 112 -10.53 -5.01 12.86
C ALA A 112 -10.87 -4.49 11.44
N CYS A 113 -10.16 -3.48 10.96
CA CYS A 113 -10.28 -3.00 9.57
C CYS A 113 -9.89 -4.09 8.56
N GLY A 114 -8.83 -4.86 8.83
CA GLY A 114 -8.43 -5.99 7.99
C GLY A 114 -9.50 -7.09 7.93
N ALA A 115 -10.11 -7.42 9.07
CA ALA A 115 -11.22 -8.36 9.13
C ALA A 115 -12.46 -7.85 8.36
N LEU A 116 -12.76 -6.55 8.47
CA LEU A 116 -13.83 -5.91 7.69
C LEU A 116 -13.54 -5.98 6.18
N TYR A 117 -12.31 -5.73 5.75
CA TYR A 117 -11.91 -5.86 4.34
C TYR A 117 -12.05 -7.30 3.84
N ALA A 118 -11.67 -8.28 4.65
CA ALA A 118 -11.88 -9.69 4.31
C ALA A 118 -13.37 -10.03 4.19
N ALA A 119 -14.21 -9.54 5.11
CA ALA A 119 -15.65 -9.75 5.07
C ALA A 119 -16.30 -9.11 3.83
N ILE A 120 -15.93 -7.87 3.50
CA ILE A 120 -16.37 -7.21 2.26
C ILE A 120 -15.89 -7.98 1.04
N GLY A 121 -14.64 -8.46 1.03
CA GLY A 121 -14.10 -9.28 -0.06
C GLY A 121 -14.86 -10.58 -0.29
N LEU A 122 -15.28 -11.26 0.79
CA LEU A 122 -16.13 -12.45 0.70
C LEU A 122 -17.55 -12.11 0.20
N LEU A 123 -18.11 -10.99 0.66
CA LEU A 123 -19.40 -10.51 0.19
C LEU A 123 -19.36 -10.20 -1.32
N VAL A 124 -18.30 -9.54 -1.79
CA VAL A 124 -18.11 -9.23 -3.21
C VAL A 124 -17.98 -10.49 -4.06
N GLN A 125 -17.30 -11.52 -3.54
CA GLN A 125 -17.25 -12.82 -4.22
C GLN A 125 -18.64 -13.48 -4.35
N ALA A 126 -19.54 -13.26 -3.39
CA ALA A 126 -20.89 -13.84 -3.43
C ALA A 126 -21.90 -13.01 -4.25
N VAL A 127 -21.86 -11.68 -4.15
CA VAL A 127 -22.89 -10.76 -4.70
C VAL A 127 -22.44 -10.09 -6.01
N GLY A 128 -21.15 -10.10 -6.32
CA GLY A 128 -20.55 -9.39 -7.46
C GLY A 128 -20.19 -7.94 -7.16
N THR A 129 -19.65 -7.22 -8.16
CA THR A 129 -19.07 -5.86 -8.03
C THR A 129 -20.02 -4.72 -8.37
N ALA A 130 -21.16 -4.99 -8.99
CA ALA A 130 -22.03 -3.96 -9.57
C ALA A 130 -22.55 -2.93 -8.55
N TRP A 131 -22.71 -3.30 -7.28
CA TRP A 131 -23.11 -2.37 -6.23
C TRP A 131 -21.98 -1.42 -5.83
N ILE A 132 -20.72 -1.89 -5.85
CA ILE A 132 -19.54 -1.06 -5.59
C ILE A 132 -19.40 -0.02 -6.68
N GLU A 133 -19.56 -0.41 -7.94
CA GLU A 133 -19.45 0.52 -9.08
C GLU A 133 -20.52 1.62 -9.04
N LYS A 134 -21.70 1.33 -8.48
CA LYS A 134 -22.75 2.33 -8.25
C LYS A 134 -22.45 3.26 -7.06
N LEU A 135 -21.88 2.74 -5.98
CA LEU A 135 -21.56 3.54 -4.79
C LEU A 135 -20.29 4.37 -4.97
N LEU A 136 -19.31 3.83 -5.69
CA LEU A 136 -17.99 4.39 -5.92
C LEU A 136 -17.73 4.56 -7.42
N PRO A 137 -18.53 5.39 -8.13
CA PRO A 137 -18.27 5.69 -9.53
C PRO A 137 -16.89 6.35 -9.67
N PRO A 138 -16.28 6.35 -10.88
CA PRO A 138 -14.92 6.85 -11.09
C PRO A 138 -14.67 8.26 -10.57
N VAL A 139 -15.68 9.13 -10.62
CA VAL A 139 -15.61 10.50 -10.08
C VAL A 139 -15.45 10.52 -8.56
N VAL A 140 -16.14 9.64 -7.83
CA VAL A 140 -16.05 9.55 -6.36
C VAL A 140 -14.73 8.92 -5.97
N THR A 141 -14.37 7.80 -6.59
CA THR A 141 -13.11 7.11 -6.31
C THR A 141 -11.91 8.03 -6.59
N GLY A 142 -11.92 8.73 -7.73
CA GLY A 142 -10.88 9.70 -8.08
C GLY A 142 -10.81 10.87 -7.10
N ALA A 143 -11.97 11.45 -6.71
CA ALA A 143 -12.01 12.54 -5.75
C ALA A 143 -11.50 12.13 -4.36
N VAL A 144 -11.87 10.94 -3.88
CA VAL A 144 -11.39 10.41 -2.59
C VAL A 144 -9.87 10.18 -2.62
N VAL A 145 -9.36 9.55 -3.68
CA VAL A 145 -7.90 9.32 -3.83
C VAL A 145 -7.14 10.65 -3.90
N ALA A 146 -7.64 11.62 -4.67
CA ALA A 146 -7.04 12.95 -4.76
C ALA A 146 -7.07 13.69 -3.41
N ALA A 147 -8.17 13.60 -2.66
CA ALA A 147 -8.28 14.21 -1.34
C ALA A 147 -7.30 13.59 -0.33
N ILE A 148 -7.12 12.26 -0.35
CA ILE A 148 -6.10 11.59 0.49
C ILE A 148 -4.70 12.12 0.11
N GLY A 149 -4.37 12.19 -1.18
CA GLY A 149 -3.08 12.71 -1.66
C GLY A 149 -2.81 14.17 -1.27
N LEU A 150 -3.82 15.04 -1.39
CA LEU A 150 -3.71 16.46 -1.01
C LEU A 150 -3.52 16.64 0.49
N ASN A 151 -4.21 15.86 1.32
CA ASN A 151 -4.00 15.91 2.77
C ASN A 151 -2.55 15.57 3.16
N LEU A 152 -1.91 14.66 2.41
CA LEU A 152 -0.52 14.25 2.63
C LEU A 152 0.52 15.25 2.13
N THR A 153 0.11 16.24 1.33
CA THR A 153 1.05 17.25 0.83
C THR A 153 1.65 18.05 2.00
N SER A 154 0.86 18.34 3.04
CA SER A 154 1.35 19.02 4.25
C SER A 154 2.47 18.24 4.95
N VAL A 155 2.32 16.91 5.06
CA VAL A 155 3.31 16.00 5.63
C VAL A 155 4.58 15.99 4.79
N ALA A 156 4.46 15.90 3.46
CA ALA A 156 5.59 15.92 2.56
C ALA A 156 6.36 17.25 2.62
N MET A 157 5.66 18.39 2.71
CA MET A 157 6.30 19.70 2.86
C MET A 157 7.08 19.81 4.17
N ASN A 158 6.51 19.37 5.29
CA ASN A 158 7.19 19.40 6.59
C ASN A 158 8.49 18.58 6.58
N MET A 159 8.54 17.47 5.83
CA MET A 159 9.76 16.68 5.67
C MET A 159 10.84 17.41 4.86
N ILE A 160 10.46 18.05 3.75
CA ILE A 160 11.41 18.79 2.91
C ILE A 160 11.99 19.96 3.73
N SER A 161 11.16 20.68 4.47
CA SER A 161 11.60 21.75 5.36
C SER A 161 12.50 21.29 6.51
N ALA A 162 12.39 20.03 6.93
CA ALA A 162 13.28 19.44 7.94
C ALA A 162 14.60 18.90 7.34
N SER A 163 14.70 18.78 6.01
CA SER A 163 15.87 18.25 5.33
C SER A 163 17.01 19.27 5.29
N ALA A 164 18.24 18.80 5.57
CA ALA A 164 19.43 19.65 5.67
C ALA A 164 19.78 20.43 4.38
N TYR A 165 19.19 20.06 3.24
CA TYR A 165 19.41 20.70 1.93
C TYR A 165 18.57 21.98 1.71
N THR A 166 17.66 22.31 2.63
CA THR A 166 16.83 23.53 2.58
C THR A 166 17.18 24.52 3.70
N LYS A 167 18.29 24.28 4.42
CA LYS A 167 18.92 25.25 5.32
C LYS A 167 20.15 25.86 4.69
#